data_AF-X0XC37-F1
#
_entry.id   AF-X0XC37-F1
#
_cell.length_a   1.000
_cell.length_b   1.000
_cell.length_c   1.000
_cell.angle_alpha   90.00
_cell.angle_beta   90.00
_cell.angle_gamma   90.00
#
_symmetry.space_group_name_H-M   'P 1'
#
loop_
_entity.id
_entity.type
_entity.pdbx_description
1 polymer ?
#
loop_
_entity_poly.entity_id
_entity_poly.type
_entity_poly.pdbx_seq_one_letter_code
_entity_poly.pdbx_strand_id
1 'polypeptide(L)'
;LSPELRPPIEHCHPDALELAVEKLVADKAYREDLGRRAYEFVRANYSPPIVAERYLRLIRGDIPAEWIVDPGRLRYFMGFGLTEDRCRQFLSDTLRIGGTGSLQLADKPELERLIVEFADGQTY
;
A
#
# COMPACT_ATOMS: atom_id res chain seq x y z
N LEU A 1 1.31 -8.87 0.87
CA LEU A 1 1.47 -9.56 -0.44
C LEU A 1 2.79 -10.32 -0.42
N SER A 2 2.82 -11.55 -0.94
CA SER A 2 4.09 -12.27 -1.13
C SER A 2 5.08 -11.38 -1.91
N PRO A 3 6.38 -11.35 -1.54
CA PRO A 3 7.39 -10.62 -2.29
C PRO A 3 7.37 -10.90 -3.80
N GLU A 4 6.93 -12.10 -4.19
CA GLU A 4 6.84 -12.60 -5.57
C GLU A 4 5.78 -11.88 -6.42
N LEU A 5 4.84 -11.17 -5.80
CA LEU A 5 3.78 -10.41 -6.49
C LEU A 5 4.05 -8.91 -6.57
N ARG A 6 5.20 -8.43 -6.07
CA ARG A 6 5.53 -7.01 -6.09
C ARG A 6 6.44 -6.69 -7.27
N PRO A 7 6.05 -5.76 -8.17
CA PRO A 7 6.96 -5.32 -9.21
C PRO A 7 8.16 -4.61 -8.57
N PRO A 8 9.35 -4.74 -9.16
CA PRO A 8 10.50 -3.96 -8.71
C PRO A 8 10.22 -2.48 -8.99
N ILE A 9 10.22 -1.67 -7.94
CA ILE A 9 10.08 -0.21 -8.01
C ILE A 9 11.07 0.45 -7.05
N GLU A 10 11.34 1.75 -7.25
CA GLU A 10 12.04 2.56 -6.26
C GLU A 10 11.07 2.83 -5.10
N HIS A 11 11.32 2.23 -3.95
CA HIS A 11 10.56 2.49 -2.73
C HIS A 11 11.31 3.51 -1.88
N CYS A 12 10.60 4.52 -1.37
CA CYS A 12 11.16 5.48 -0.45
C CYS A 12 10.14 5.86 0.64
N HIS A 13 10.63 6.38 1.75
CA HIS A 13 9.80 7.14 2.68
C HIS A 13 9.33 8.43 1.96
N PRO A 14 8.12 8.97 2.25
CA PRO A 14 7.67 10.24 1.68
C PRO A 14 8.69 11.39 1.81
N ASP A 15 9.39 11.48 2.95
CA ASP A 15 10.43 12.49 3.17
C ASP A 15 11.68 12.31 2.30
N ALA A 16 11.87 11.12 1.72
CA ALA A 16 12.96 10.80 0.82
C ALA A 16 12.54 10.81 -0.66
N LEU A 17 11.33 11.29 -0.98
CA LEU A 17 10.80 11.29 -2.34
C LEU A 17 11.70 12.07 -3.31
N GLU A 18 12.15 13.26 -2.90
CA GLU A 18 13.05 14.10 -3.72
C GLU A 18 14.35 13.35 -4.04
N LEU A 19 15.01 12.81 -3.01
CA LEU A 19 16.24 12.03 -3.16
C LEU A 19 16.05 10.79 -4.06
N ALA A 20 14.92 10.10 -3.92
CA ALA A 20 14.59 8.94 -4.75
C ALA A 20 14.40 9.34 -6.22
N VAL A 21 13.74 10.46 -6.49
CA VAL A 21 13.57 11.01 -7.84
C VAL A 21 14.91 11.47 -8.40
N GLU A 22 15.72 12.20 -7.64
CA GLU A 22 17.06 12.65 -8.03
C GLU A 22 17.96 11.47 -8.42
N LYS A 23 17.97 10.41 -7.60
CA LYS A 23 18.68 9.16 -7.92
C LYS A 23 18.23 8.60 -9.25
N LEU A 24 16.92 8.49 -9.49
CA LEU A 24 16.39 7.99 -10.75
C LEU A 24 16.78 8.89 -11.93
N VAL A 25 16.84 10.21 -11.77
CA VAL A 25 17.22 11.16 -12.82
C VAL A 25 18.72 11.07 -13.13
N ALA A 26 19.56 11.12 -12.09
CA ALA A 26 21.01 11.21 -12.18
C ALA A 26 21.66 9.86 -12.58
N ASP A 27 21.14 8.74 -12.10
CA ASP A 27 21.68 7.41 -12.41
C ASP A 27 20.87 6.73 -13.51
N LYS A 28 21.29 7.00 -14.76
CA LYS A 28 20.69 6.40 -15.96
C LYS A 28 20.75 4.87 -15.94
N ALA A 29 21.90 4.29 -15.57
CA ALA A 29 22.10 2.84 -15.62
C ALA A 29 21.18 2.13 -14.62
N TYR A 30 21.06 2.69 -13.41
CA TYR A 30 20.14 2.20 -12.40
C TYR A 30 18.69 2.28 -12.87
N ARG A 31 18.25 3.44 -13.39
CA ARG A 31 16.87 3.63 -13.88
C ARG A 31 16.53 2.67 -15.02
N GLU A 32 17.44 2.46 -15.97
CA GLU A 32 17.25 1.54 -17.10
C GLU A 32 17.17 0.07 -16.65
N ASP A 33 18.03 -0.35 -15.71
CA ASP A 33 17.96 -1.68 -15.12
C ASP A 33 16.64 -1.91 -14.37
N LEU A 34 16.25 -0.97 -13.51
CA LEU A 34 14.99 -1.03 -12.77
C LEU A 34 13.81 -1.14 -13.73
N GLY A 35 13.78 -0.30 -14.77
CA GLY A 35 12.75 -0.33 -15.81
C GLY A 35 12.67 -1.65 -16.56
N ARG A 36 13.81 -2.23 -16.95
CA ARG A 36 13.88 -3.55 -17.59
C ARG A 36 13.30 -4.63 -16.69
N ARG A 37 13.73 -4.71 -15.43
CA ARG A 37 13.21 -5.70 -14.47
C ARG A 37 11.72 -5.52 -14.21
N ALA A 38 11.24 -4.29 -14.14
CA ALA A 38 9.81 -3.99 -13.96
C ALA A 38 8.99 -4.44 -15.19
N TYR A 39 9.49 -4.17 -16.39
CA TYR A 39 8.86 -4.61 -17.64
C TYR A 39 8.78 -6.13 -17.75
N GLU A 40 9.89 -6.83 -17.47
CA GLU A 40 9.94 -8.29 -17.46
C GLU A 40 8.96 -8.86 -16.44
N PHE A 41 8.94 -8.30 -15.23
CA PHE A 41 8.01 -8.69 -14.18
C PHE A 41 6.54 -8.55 -14.62
N VAL A 42 6.17 -7.40 -15.18
CA VAL A 42 4.79 -7.14 -15.65
C VAL A 42 4.42 -8.08 -16.77
N ARG A 43 5.30 -8.34 -17.73
CA ARG A 43 5.01 -9.30 -18.80
C ARG A 43 4.82 -10.71 -18.27
N ALA A 44 5.63 -11.12 -17.30
CA ALA A 44 5.60 -12.46 -16.73
C ALA A 44 4.47 -12.69 -15.72
N ASN A 45 3.90 -11.63 -15.12
CA ASN A 45 2.94 -11.77 -14.00
C ASN A 45 1.63 -11.01 -14.17
N TYR A 46 1.62 -9.95 -14.99
CA TYR A 46 0.52 -9.00 -15.11
C TYR A 46 0.16 -8.68 -16.57
N SER A 47 0.52 -9.54 -17.52
CA SER A 47 0.02 -9.41 -18.89
C SER A 47 -1.50 -9.67 -18.94
N PRO A 48 -2.23 -9.11 -19.93
CA PRO A 48 -3.67 -9.30 -20.02
C PRO A 48 -4.13 -10.78 -19.98
N PRO A 49 -3.45 -11.73 -20.67
CA PRO A 49 -3.80 -13.14 -20.58
C PRO A 49 -3.67 -13.71 -19.16
N ILE A 50 -2.59 -13.36 -18.44
CA ILE A 50 -2.35 -13.85 -17.07
C ILE A 50 -3.41 -13.28 -16.12
N VAL A 51 -3.75 -12.01 -16.26
CA VAL A 51 -4.82 -11.40 -15.46
C VAL A 51 -6.16 -12.07 -15.76
N ALA A 52 -6.50 -12.30 -17.03
CA ALA A 52 -7.72 -12.99 -17.42
C ALA A 52 -7.80 -14.41 -16.84
N GLU A 53 -6.69 -15.15 -16.83
CA GLU A 53 -6.61 -16.47 -16.21
C GLU A 53 -6.91 -16.41 -14.71
N ARG A 54 -6.38 -15.42 -13.99
CA ARG A 54 -6.69 -15.23 -12.56
C ARG A 54 -8.18 -14.97 -12.33
N TYR A 55 -8.82 -14.16 -13.16
CA TYR A 55 -10.28 -13.96 -13.10
C TYR A 55 -11.05 -15.26 -13.38
N LEU A 56 -10.63 -16.08 -14.35
CA LEU A 56 -11.28 -17.37 -14.61
C LEU A 56 -11.17 -18.32 -13.41
N ARG A 57 -10.04 -18.33 -12.71
CA ARG A 57 -9.85 -19.08 -11.47
C ARG A 57 -10.82 -18.62 -10.39
N LEU A 58 -10.96 -17.31 -10.17
CA LEU A 58 -11.94 -16.72 -9.25
C LEU A 58 -13.38 -17.14 -9.59
N ILE A 59 -13.78 -17.03 -10.86
CA ILE A 59 -15.13 -17.39 -11.34
C ILE A 59 -15.44 -18.87 -11.10
N ARG A 60 -14.43 -19.74 -11.19
CA ARG A 60 -14.55 -21.18 -10.96
C ARG A 60 -14.48 -21.57 -9.48
N GLY A 61 -14.24 -20.63 -8.58
CA GLY A 61 -14.04 -20.90 -7.15
C GLY A 61 -12.67 -21.51 -6.82
N ASP A 62 -11.73 -21.54 -7.76
CA ASP A 62 -10.34 -21.95 -7.54
C ASP A 62 -9.53 -20.73 -7.08
N ILE A 63 -9.71 -20.34 -5.81
CA ILE A 63 -9.06 -19.16 -5.23
C ILE A 63 -7.85 -19.61 -4.41
N PRO A 64 -6.62 -19.29 -4.83
CA PRO A 64 -5.43 -19.55 -4.03
C PRO A 64 -5.50 -18.88 -2.66
N ALA A 65 -5.11 -19.60 -1.61
CA ALA A 65 -5.13 -19.09 -0.24
C ALA A 65 -4.25 -17.85 -0.07
N GLU A 66 -3.14 -17.78 -0.81
CA GLU A 66 -2.20 -16.66 -0.81
C GLU A 66 -2.76 -15.37 -1.43
N TRP A 67 -3.88 -15.44 -2.18
CA TRP A 67 -4.58 -14.25 -2.67
C TRP A 67 -5.51 -13.65 -1.62
N ILE A 68 -5.86 -14.42 -0.60
CA ILE A 68 -6.80 -14.01 0.42
C ILE A 68 -6.05 -13.22 1.49
N VAL A 69 -6.52 -12.01 1.73
CA VAL A 69 -6.08 -11.17 2.85
C VAL A 69 -7.23 -11.06 3.82
N ASP A 70 -6.97 -11.32 5.10
CA ASP A 70 -7.94 -11.11 6.17
C ASP A 70 -7.96 -9.62 6.55
N PRO A 71 -9.02 -8.87 6.24
CA PRO A 71 -9.10 -7.45 6.55
C PRO A 71 -9.15 -7.18 8.06
N GLY A 72 -9.57 -8.15 8.89
CA GLY A 72 -9.59 -8.00 10.35
C GLY A 72 -8.20 -7.99 10.99
N ARG A 73 -7.16 -8.42 10.25
CA ARG A 73 -5.77 -8.45 10.71
C ARG A 73 -4.93 -7.28 10.19
N LEU A 74 -5.53 -6.36 9.41
CA LEU A 74 -4.84 -5.20 8.87
C LEU A 74 -4.61 -4.15 9.96
N ARG A 75 -3.34 -3.79 10.18
CA ARG A 75 -2.92 -2.73 11.10
C ARG A 75 -2.39 -1.49 10.39
N TYR A 76 -2.13 -1.59 9.09
CA TYR A 76 -1.57 -0.50 8.29
C TYR A 76 -2.68 0.42 7.78
N PHE A 77 -2.59 1.72 8.10
CA PHE A 77 -3.58 2.73 7.69
C PHE A 77 -2.95 4.00 7.07
N MET A 78 -1.62 4.08 6.97
CA MET A 78 -0.92 5.29 6.50
C MET A 78 -1.04 5.53 4.99
N GLY A 79 -1.61 4.60 4.24
CA GLY A 79 -1.85 4.76 2.81
C GLY A 79 -0.57 4.93 2.01
N PHE A 80 -0.55 5.87 1.08
CA PHE A 80 0.64 6.19 0.29
C PHE A 80 0.68 7.69 -0.01
N GLY A 81 1.88 8.26 -0.09
CA GLY A 81 2.09 9.64 -0.54
C GLY A 81 1.86 10.73 0.49
N LEU A 82 1.60 10.38 1.76
CA LEU A 82 1.49 11.33 2.87
C LEU A 82 2.62 11.11 3.87
N THR A 83 3.20 12.20 4.37
CA THR A 83 4.06 12.14 5.55
C THR A 83 3.22 11.75 6.77
N GLU A 84 3.86 11.22 7.80
CA GLU A 84 3.16 10.87 9.04
C GLU A 84 2.43 12.08 9.65
N ASP A 85 3.05 13.26 9.65
CA ASP A 85 2.43 14.49 10.17
C ASP A 85 1.18 14.89 9.38
N ARG A 86 1.21 14.77 8.05
CA ARG A 86 0.04 15.06 7.22
C ARG A 86 -1.08 14.05 7.43
N CYS A 87 -0.72 12.77 7.56
CA CYS A 87 -1.68 11.72 7.89
C CYS A 87 -2.31 11.99 9.27
N ARG A 88 -1.50 12.34 10.27
CA ARG A 88 -1.95 12.65 11.62
C ARG A 88 -2.94 13.79 11.62
N GLN A 89 -2.56 14.92 11.00
CA GLN A 89 -3.44 16.09 10.90
C GLN A 89 -4.78 15.75 10.24
N PHE A 90 -4.76 15.00 9.14
CA PHE A 90 -5.97 14.56 8.45
C PHE A 90 -6.89 13.72 9.36
N LEU A 91 -6.32 12.79 10.11
CA LEU A 91 -7.06 11.93 11.02
C LEU A 91 -7.60 12.71 12.24
N SER A 92 -6.79 13.60 12.83
CA SER A 92 -7.23 14.48 13.91
C SER A 92 -8.40 15.37 13.47
N ASP A 93 -8.34 15.94 12.26
CA ASP A 93 -9.44 16.74 11.72
C ASP A 93 -10.70 15.91 11.45
N THR A 94 -10.54 14.70 10.93
CA THR A 94 -11.64 13.76 10.69
C THR A 94 -12.35 13.42 12.00
N LEU A 95 -11.60 13.06 13.04
CA LEU A 95 -12.12 12.75 14.36
C LEU A 95 -12.76 13.96 15.03
N ARG A 96 -12.17 15.16 14.90
CA ARG A 96 -12.75 16.39 15.44
C ARG A 96 -14.11 16.72 14.82
N ILE A 97 -14.29 16.47 13.52
CA ILE A 97 -15.52 16.81 12.80
C ILE A 97 -16.59 15.73 12.98
N GLY A 98 -16.22 14.46 12.86
CA GLY A 98 -17.17 13.34 12.77
C GLY A 98 -17.08 12.32 13.92
N GLY A 99 -16.20 12.53 14.90
CA GLY A 99 -15.95 11.58 15.99
C GLY A 99 -15.36 10.26 15.50
N THR A 100 -15.18 9.31 16.41
CA THR A 100 -14.64 7.97 16.09
C THR A 100 -15.48 7.23 15.04
N GLY A 101 -16.81 7.41 15.07
CA GLY A 101 -17.72 6.79 14.09
C GLY A 101 -17.44 7.20 12.63
N SER A 102 -16.79 8.34 12.39
CA SER A 102 -16.39 8.77 11.04
C SER A 102 -15.34 7.88 10.41
N LEU A 103 -14.58 7.09 11.19
CA LEU A 103 -13.61 6.14 10.68
C LEU A 103 -14.24 4.95 9.96
N GLN A 104 -15.51 4.62 10.27
CA GLN A 104 -16.22 3.45 9.72
C GLN A 104 -15.47 2.13 10.00
N LEU A 105 -14.89 1.99 11.19
CA LEU A 105 -14.06 0.84 11.61
C LEU A 105 -14.65 0.04 12.79
N ALA A 106 -15.96 0.13 13.02
CA ALA A 106 -16.60 -0.59 14.12
C ALA A 106 -16.41 -2.13 14.04
N ASP A 107 -16.17 -2.68 12.84
CA ASP A 107 -15.86 -4.09 12.62
C ASP A 107 -14.37 -4.44 12.81
N LYS A 108 -13.52 -3.44 13.08
CA LYS A 108 -12.05 -3.54 13.24
C LYS A 108 -11.56 -2.72 14.45
N PRO A 109 -11.94 -3.10 15.68
CA PRO A 109 -11.67 -2.31 16.88
C PRO A 109 -10.18 -2.09 17.17
N GLU A 110 -9.31 -3.05 16.80
CA GLU A 110 -7.86 -2.86 16.92
C GLU A 110 -7.36 -1.74 16.01
N LEU A 111 -7.82 -1.68 14.76
CA LEU A 111 -7.42 -0.66 13.79
C LEU A 111 -7.98 0.72 14.18
N GLU A 112 -9.23 0.77 14.63
CA GLU A 112 -9.86 1.99 15.13
C GLU A 112 -9.05 2.60 16.27
N ARG A 113 -8.66 1.77 17.25
CA ARG A 113 -7.83 2.19 18.38
C ARG A 113 -6.47 2.75 17.93
N LEU A 114 -5.77 2.05 17.03
CA LEU A 114 -4.47 2.49 16.52
C LEU A 114 -4.56 3.85 15.82
N ILE A 115 -5.62 4.08 15.05
CA ILE A 115 -5.85 5.35 14.35
C ILE A 115 -6.10 6.49 15.35
N VAL A 116 -6.90 6.25 16.38
CA VAL A 116 -7.18 7.25 17.43
C VAL A 116 -5.92 7.58 18.22
N GLU A 117 -5.16 6.58 18.67
CA GLU A 117 -3.89 6.78 19.39
C GLU A 117 -2.89 7.58 18.53
N PHE A 118 -2.79 7.25 17.24
CA PHE A 118 -1.96 8.01 16.31
C PHE A 118 -2.45 9.46 16.16
N ALA A 119 -3.75 9.69 15.95
CA ALA A 119 -4.30 11.04 15.81
C ALA A 119 -4.10 11.90 17.07
N ASP A 120 -4.06 11.29 18.25
CA ASP A 120 -3.81 11.94 19.54
C ASP A 120 -2.31 12.20 19.83
N GLY A 121 -1.42 11.84 18.91
CA GLY A 121 0.03 12.06 19.05
C GLY A 121 0.74 11.00 19.88
N GLN A 122 0.08 9.88 20.18
CA GLN A 122 0.70 8.74 20.87
C GLN A 122 1.47 7.85 19.87
N THR A 123 2.48 7.14 20.39
CA THR A 123 3.11 6.04 19.65
C THR A 123 2.15 4.86 19.60
N TYR A 124 1.94 4.30 18.41
CA TYR A 124 0.93 3.29 18.07
C TYR A 124 1.56 1.95 17.69
#